data_AF-A0A956GGI4-F1
#
_entry.id   AF-A0A956GGI4-F1
#
_cell.length_a   1.000
_cell.length_b   1.000
_cell.length_c   1.000
_cell.angle_alpha   90.00
_cell.angle_beta   90.00
_cell.angle_gamma   90.00
#
_symmetry.space_group_name_H-M   'P 1'
#
loop_
_entity.id
_entity.type
_entity.pdbx_description
1 polymer ?
#
loop_
_entity_poly.entity_id
_entity_poly.type
_entity_poly.pdbx_seq_one_letter_code
_entity_poly.pdbx_strand_id
1 'polypeptide(L)'
;MANLRLLPLDEILAAAEVGQLMKQIQALGVDEVPEGDEVIELEESISDDAFDDFVDRLEAHEVAADIYLPVEFEGRLELGETRVCSCFALADALEELRDELDIDDEDGPELADDEELEMELVEEQLHHAWKVFARAANACVEHHLSIHVVS
;
A
#
# COMPACT_ATOMS: atom_id res chain seq x y z
N MET A 1 4.72 9.47 -11.55
CA MET A 1 4.82 8.01 -11.40
C MET A 1 4.92 7.75 -9.93
N ALA A 2 4.02 6.95 -9.38
CA ALA A 2 4.05 6.60 -7.97
C ALA A 2 5.05 5.47 -7.69
N ASN A 3 5.69 5.53 -6.53
CA ASN A 3 6.62 4.52 -6.04
C ASN A 3 6.33 4.18 -4.58
N LEU A 4 6.53 2.92 -4.22
CA LEU A 4 6.44 2.44 -2.85
C LEU A 4 7.84 2.27 -2.28
N ARG A 5 8.07 2.80 -1.07
CA ARG A 5 9.35 2.67 -0.38
C ARG A 5 9.11 2.10 1.01
N LEU A 6 9.89 1.09 1.41
CA LEU A 6 9.85 0.57 2.77
C LEU A 6 11.01 1.16 3.55
N LEU A 7 10.66 1.91 4.58
CA LEU A 7 11.64 2.65 5.37
C LEU A 7 11.14 2.86 6.80
N PRO A 8 12.05 3.10 7.75
CA PRO A 8 11.72 3.46 9.13
C PRO A 8 10.93 4.77 9.21
N LEU A 9 10.05 4.92 10.20
CA LEU A 9 9.18 6.09 10.31
C LEU A 9 9.95 7.42 10.48
N ASP A 10 11.11 7.37 11.13
CA ASP A 10 11.96 8.52 11.43
C ASP A 10 12.71 9.09 10.21
N GLU A 11 12.75 8.36 9.10
CA GLU A 11 13.36 8.84 7.86
C GLU A 11 12.46 9.85 7.11
N ILE A 12 11.13 9.78 7.28
CA ILE A 12 10.17 10.68 6.62
C ILE A 12 9.44 11.59 7.62
N LEU A 13 8.97 11.04 8.74
CA LEU A 13 8.19 11.81 9.72
C LEU A 13 9.11 12.51 10.71
N ALA A 14 8.77 13.75 11.08
CA ALA A 14 9.48 14.43 12.15
C ALA A 14 9.23 13.72 13.49
N ALA A 15 10.21 13.77 14.40
CA ALA A 15 10.09 13.14 15.73
C ALA A 15 8.84 13.57 16.52
N ALA A 16 8.31 14.78 16.27
CA ALA A 16 7.06 15.25 16.86
C ALA A 16 5.83 14.50 16.32
N GLU A 17 5.82 14.20 15.02
CA GLU A 17 4.75 13.48 14.33
C GLU A 17 4.78 11.99 14.70
N VAL A 18 5.96 11.38 14.73
CA VAL A 18 6.16 10.01 15.23
C VAL A 18 5.64 9.89 16.66
N GLY A 19 5.99 10.85 17.54
CA GLY A 19 5.50 10.87 18.91
C GLY A 19 3.97 11.06 19.03
N GLN A 20 3.34 11.71 18.06
CA GLN A 20 1.88 11.82 17.99
C GLN A 20 1.25 10.52 17.48
N LEU A 21 1.81 9.93 16.43
CA LEU A 21 1.38 8.65 15.86
C LEU A 21 1.40 7.55 16.91
N MET A 22 2.51 7.40 17.62
CA MET A 22 2.67 6.40 18.68
C MET A 22 1.62 6.55 19.79
N LYS A 23 1.22 7.78 20.14
CA LYS A 23 0.14 8.01 21.11
C LYS A 23 -1.23 7.60 20.58
N GLN A 24 -1.49 7.80 19.30
CA GLN A 24 -2.74 7.39 18.67
C GLN A 24 -2.82 5.86 18.60
N ILE A 25 -1.74 5.21 18.20
CA ILE A 25 -1.61 3.75 18.14
C ILE A 25 -1.76 3.12 19.53
N GLN A 26 -1.13 3.70 20.55
CA GLN A 26 -1.33 3.27 21.95
C GLN A 26 -2.77 3.44 22.43
N ALA A 27 -3.47 4.48 21.98
CA ALA A 27 -4.88 4.66 22.30
C ALA A 27 -5.78 3.58 21.66
N LEU A 28 -5.33 2.97 20.56
CA LEU A 28 -5.97 1.82 19.91
C LEU A 28 -5.59 0.47 20.54
N GLY A 29 -4.70 0.47 21.55
CA GLY A 29 -4.32 -0.73 22.30
C GLY A 29 -3.08 -1.45 21.77
N VAL A 30 -2.32 -0.82 20.87
CA VAL A 30 -1.04 -1.33 20.38
C VAL A 30 0.09 -0.69 21.19
N ASP A 31 0.79 -1.50 21.98
CA ASP A 31 1.81 -1.01 22.92
C ASP A 31 3.08 -0.49 22.23
N GLU A 32 3.50 -1.14 21.13
CA GLU A 32 4.75 -0.83 20.42
C GLU A 32 4.61 -1.11 18.91
N VAL A 33 5.20 -0.24 18.09
CA VAL A 33 5.35 -0.45 16.65
C VAL A 33 6.74 -1.03 16.43
N PRO A 34 6.88 -2.20 15.78
CA PRO A 34 8.19 -2.76 15.52
C PRO A 34 8.91 -1.88 14.50
N GLU A 35 10.18 -1.58 14.76
CA GLU A 35 11.04 -0.75 13.92
C GLU A 35 12.13 -1.64 13.31
N GLY A 36 12.11 -1.80 11.99
CA GLY A 36 13.23 -2.36 11.24
C GLY A 36 14.31 -1.30 10.99
N ASP A 37 15.57 -1.73 10.87
CA ASP A 37 16.73 -0.84 10.61
C ASP A 37 17.10 -0.78 9.11
N GLU A 38 16.41 -1.51 8.24
CA GLU A 38 16.74 -1.64 6.81
C GLU A 38 15.85 -0.73 5.94
N VAL A 39 16.39 -0.24 4.83
CA VAL A 39 15.61 0.48 3.81
C VAL A 39 15.51 -0.42 2.59
N ILE A 40 14.29 -0.71 2.15
CA ILE A 40 14.00 -1.54 0.98
C ILE A 40 13.28 -0.68 -0.05
N GLU A 41 13.96 -0.41 -1.17
CA GLU A 41 13.36 0.23 -2.32
C GLU A 41 12.73 -0.83 -3.22
N LEU A 42 11.43 -0.69 -3.51
CA LEU A 42 10.79 -1.48 -4.54
C LEU A 42 11.13 -0.82 -5.88
N GLU A 43 11.89 -1.51 -6.73
CA GLU A 43 12.30 -1.01 -8.07
C GLU A 43 11.12 -0.90 -9.07
N GLU A 44 9.90 -1.20 -8.62
CA GLU A 44 8.70 -1.26 -9.44
C GLU A 44 7.89 0.03 -9.28
N SER A 45 7.89 0.86 -10.33
CA SER A 45 7.07 2.08 -10.38
C SER A 45 5.69 1.78 -10.95
N ILE A 46 4.69 2.53 -10.48
CA ILE A 46 3.31 2.47 -10.97
C ILE A 46 3.07 3.72 -11.82
N SER A 47 2.38 3.58 -12.95
CA SER A 47 1.92 4.74 -13.73
C SER A 47 0.96 5.60 -12.89
N ASP A 48 0.94 6.91 -13.10
CA ASP A 48 0.08 7.80 -12.29
C ASP A 48 -1.40 7.46 -12.48
N ASP A 49 -1.82 7.19 -13.72
CA ASP A 49 -3.20 6.82 -14.02
C ASP A 49 -3.63 5.53 -13.29
N ALA A 50 -2.79 4.48 -13.33
CA ALA A 50 -3.10 3.22 -12.65
C ALA A 50 -2.98 3.33 -11.13
N PHE A 51 -2.09 4.19 -10.64
CA PHE A 51 -1.98 4.48 -9.22
C PHE A 51 -3.24 5.18 -8.71
N ASP A 52 -3.72 6.22 -9.39
CA ASP A 52 -4.93 6.95 -9.01
C ASP A 52 -6.15 6.01 -9.02
N ASP A 53 -6.32 5.22 -10.10
CA ASP A 53 -7.40 4.24 -10.19
C ASP A 53 -7.31 3.14 -9.11
N PHE A 54 -6.09 2.76 -8.71
CA PHE A 54 -5.89 1.77 -7.65
C PHE A 54 -6.15 2.36 -6.26
N VAL A 55 -5.73 3.60 -6.02
CA VAL A 55 -5.98 4.32 -4.77
C VAL A 55 -7.46 4.60 -4.59
N ASP A 56 -8.20 4.95 -5.64
CA ASP A 56 -9.66 5.11 -5.58
C ASP A 56 -10.36 3.82 -5.12
N ARG A 57 -9.85 2.66 -5.57
CA ARG A 57 -10.34 1.36 -5.07
C ARG A 57 -9.97 1.16 -3.61
N LEU A 58 -8.72 1.40 -3.21
CA LEU A 58 -8.32 1.34 -1.79
C LEU A 58 -9.13 2.30 -0.90
N GLU A 59 -9.55 3.47 -1.43
CA GLU A 59 -10.42 4.41 -0.73
C GLU A 59 -11.81 3.81 -0.50
N ALA A 60 -12.34 3.04 -1.47
CA ALA A 60 -13.61 2.33 -1.34
C ALA A 60 -13.59 1.25 -0.25
N HIS A 61 -12.44 0.61 -0.01
CA HIS A 61 -12.22 -0.32 1.12
C HIS A 61 -11.80 0.39 2.42
N GLU A 62 -11.77 1.72 2.44
CA GLU A 62 -11.40 2.54 3.59
C GLU A 62 -9.96 2.32 4.11
N VAL A 63 -9.05 1.82 3.26
CA VAL A 63 -7.66 1.53 3.64
C VAL A 63 -6.63 2.47 3.01
N ALA A 64 -7.02 3.25 2.00
CA ALA A 64 -6.11 4.18 1.33
C ALA A 64 -5.44 5.15 2.33
N ALA A 65 -4.11 5.09 2.34
CA ALA A 65 -3.23 5.89 3.18
C ALA A 65 -1.89 6.15 2.49
N ASP A 66 -1.20 7.20 2.94
CA ASP A 66 0.15 7.54 2.49
C ASP A 66 1.21 6.66 3.15
N ILE A 67 0.93 6.21 4.38
CA ILE A 67 1.83 5.37 5.18
C ILE A 67 1.08 4.14 5.68
N TYR A 68 1.67 2.95 5.51
CA TYR A 68 1.16 1.72 6.10
C TYR A 68 2.15 1.17 7.13
N LEU A 69 1.66 0.88 8.33
CA LEU A 69 2.50 0.42 9.43
C LEU A 69 2.46 -1.11 9.59
N PRO A 70 3.57 -1.73 10.02
CA PRO A 70 3.64 -3.16 10.32
C PRO A 70 2.97 -3.51 11.67
N VAL A 71 1.86 -2.86 11.99
CA VAL A 71 1.04 -3.12 13.18
C VAL A 71 -0.42 -3.26 12.81
N GLU A 72 -1.11 -4.15 13.50
CA GLU A 72 -2.55 -4.34 13.36
C GLU A 72 -3.30 -3.31 14.19
N PHE A 73 -4.15 -2.52 13.53
CA PHE A 73 -5.09 -1.62 14.20
C PHE A 73 -6.26 -1.32 13.27
N GLU A 74 -7.39 -0.95 13.86
CA GLU A 74 -8.61 -0.65 13.10
C GLU A 74 -8.68 0.83 12.71
N GLY A 75 -9.03 1.08 11.44
CA GLY A 75 -9.27 2.41 10.90
C GLY A 75 -8.05 3.12 10.32
N ARG A 76 -8.21 4.41 10.06
CA ARG A 76 -7.18 5.30 9.51
C ARG A 76 -6.84 6.38 10.53
N LEU A 77 -5.56 6.65 10.69
CA LEU A 77 -5.03 7.72 11.53
C LEU A 77 -4.62 8.89 10.65
N GLU A 78 -4.91 10.10 11.09
CA GLU A 78 -4.53 11.32 10.39
C GLU A 78 -3.42 12.04 11.17
N LEU A 79 -2.30 12.31 10.49
CA LEU A 79 -1.17 13.09 10.96
C LEU A 79 -1.01 14.32 10.08
N GLY A 80 -1.73 15.38 10.41
CA GLY A 80 -1.71 16.61 9.59
C GLY A 80 -2.34 16.34 8.22
N GLU A 81 -1.50 16.31 7.18
CA GLU A 81 -1.91 16.01 5.80
C GLU A 81 -1.66 14.55 5.41
N THR A 82 -0.96 13.78 6.26
CA THR A 82 -0.57 12.39 6.01
C THR A 82 -1.56 11.42 6.64
N ARG A 83 -2.07 10.49 5.85
CA ARG A 83 -2.94 9.39 6.29
C ARG A 83 -2.09 8.16 6.59
N VAL A 84 -2.40 7.49 7.69
CA VAL A 84 -1.71 6.29 8.14
C VAL A 84 -2.70 5.16 8.34
N CYS A 85 -2.43 3.99 7.77
CA CYS A 85 -3.25 2.79 7.94
C CYS A 85 -2.41 1.59 8.37
N SER A 86 -3.09 0.52 8.77
CA SER A 86 -2.46 -0.75 9.09
C SER A 86 -2.09 -1.48 7.81
N CYS A 87 -0.89 -2.05 7.76
CA CYS A 87 -0.51 -2.94 6.67
C CYS A 87 -1.34 -4.22 6.64
N PHE A 88 -1.89 -4.64 7.77
CA PHE A 88 -2.79 -5.80 7.84
C PHE A 88 -4.13 -5.47 7.19
N ALA A 89 -4.69 -4.30 7.48
CA ALA A 89 -5.90 -3.82 6.80
C ALA A 89 -5.67 -3.67 5.29
N LEU A 90 -4.50 -3.18 4.87
CA LEU A 90 -4.11 -3.15 3.46
C LEU A 90 -4.06 -4.56 2.86
N ALA A 91 -3.45 -5.53 3.55
CA ALA A 91 -3.36 -6.90 3.06
C ALA A 91 -4.74 -7.53 2.85
N ASP A 92 -5.66 -7.35 3.82
CA ASP A 92 -7.04 -7.83 3.70
C ASP A 92 -7.76 -7.20 2.50
N ALA A 93 -7.65 -5.87 2.34
CA ALA A 93 -8.23 -5.18 1.19
C ALA A 93 -7.60 -5.60 -0.14
N LEU A 94 -6.30 -5.92 -0.17
CA LEU A 94 -5.64 -6.45 -1.35
C LEU A 94 -6.14 -7.84 -1.71
N GLU A 95 -6.48 -8.68 -0.74
CA GLU A 95 -7.13 -9.98 -1.01
C GLU A 95 -8.51 -9.79 -1.64
N GLU A 96 -9.33 -8.87 -1.11
CA GLU A 96 -10.62 -8.52 -1.71
C GLU A 96 -10.45 -7.98 -3.15
N LEU A 97 -9.51 -7.06 -3.35
CA LEU A 97 -9.22 -6.48 -4.67
C LEU A 97 -8.67 -7.52 -5.65
N ARG A 98 -7.96 -8.54 -5.17
CA ARG A 98 -7.49 -9.64 -6.02
C ARG A 98 -8.67 -10.37 -6.66
N ASP A 99 -9.68 -10.69 -5.85
CA ASP A 99 -10.89 -11.36 -6.31
C ASP A 99 -11.73 -10.44 -7.22
N GLU A 100 -11.77 -9.14 -6.95
CA GLU A 100 -12.49 -8.16 -7.78
C GLU A 100 -11.84 -7.93 -9.16
N LEU A 101 -10.51 -7.97 -9.21
CA LEU A 101 -9.73 -7.77 -10.43
C LEU A 101 -9.48 -9.07 -11.22
N ASP A 102 -10.07 -10.19 -10.76
CA ASP A 102 -9.89 -11.54 -11.33
C ASP A 102 -8.40 -11.87 -11.53
N ILE A 103 -7.56 -11.53 -10.54
CA ILE A 103 -6.12 -11.79 -10.57
C ILE A 103 -5.88 -13.27 -10.23
N ASP A 104 -5.97 -14.12 -11.25
CA ASP A 104 -5.51 -15.49 -11.22
C ASP A 104 -4.00 -15.57 -11.58
N ASP A 105 -3.24 -16.44 -10.92
CA ASP A 105 -1.78 -16.55 -11.11
C ASP A 105 -1.40 -17.16 -12.49
N GLU A 106 -2.37 -17.57 -13.31
CA GLU A 106 -2.16 -18.38 -14.53
C GLU A 106 -2.55 -17.74 -15.88
N ASP A 107 -3.10 -16.53 -15.93
CA ASP A 107 -3.58 -15.97 -17.20
C ASP A 107 -2.52 -15.13 -17.94
N GLY A 108 -1.99 -15.71 -19.01
CA GLY A 108 -1.25 -15.00 -20.05
C GLY A 108 -2.20 -14.51 -21.15
N PRO A 109 -1.98 -13.33 -21.75
CA PRO A 109 -2.96 -12.69 -22.62
C PRO A 109 -3.25 -13.53 -23.87
N GLU A 110 -4.53 -13.84 -24.11
CA GLU A 110 -5.02 -14.27 -25.42
C GLU A 110 -5.06 -13.05 -26.36
N LEU A 111 -4.82 -13.27 -27.66
CA LEU A 111 -4.68 -12.18 -28.64
C LEU A 111 -5.99 -11.41 -28.85
N ALA A 112 -6.08 -10.22 -28.28
CA ALA A 112 -7.26 -9.34 -28.31
C ALA A 112 -7.21 -8.26 -29.42
N ASP A 113 -8.39 -7.74 -29.82
CA ASP A 113 -8.56 -6.70 -30.88
C ASP A 113 -8.22 -5.29 -30.35
N ASP A 114 -8.02 -4.27 -31.20
CA ASP A 114 -7.46 -2.96 -30.78
C ASP A 114 -8.21 -2.23 -29.64
N GLU A 115 -9.54 -2.35 -29.52
CA GLU A 115 -10.31 -1.80 -28.38
C GLU A 115 -10.21 -2.68 -27.11
N GLU A 116 -9.99 -3.97 -27.30
CA GLU A 116 -9.79 -4.96 -26.26
C GLU A 116 -8.36 -4.82 -25.69
N LEU A 117 -7.37 -4.46 -26.53
CA LEU A 117 -6.00 -4.11 -26.13
C LEU A 117 -5.92 -2.89 -25.20
N GLU A 118 -6.78 -1.88 -25.37
CA GLU A 118 -6.82 -0.71 -24.47
C GLU A 118 -7.41 -1.07 -23.10
N MET A 119 -8.45 -1.91 -23.04
CA MET A 119 -8.99 -2.43 -21.78
C MET A 119 -7.99 -3.36 -21.08
N GLU A 120 -7.35 -4.26 -21.83
CA GLU A 120 -6.28 -5.14 -21.32
C GLU A 120 -5.11 -4.35 -20.75
N LEU A 121 -4.73 -3.24 -21.38
CA LEU A 121 -3.64 -2.40 -20.88
C LEU A 121 -3.97 -1.74 -19.53
N VAL A 122 -5.22 -1.32 -19.33
CA VAL A 122 -5.66 -0.74 -18.04
C VAL A 122 -5.70 -1.83 -16.97
N GLU A 123 -6.24 -3.01 -17.30
CA GLU A 123 -6.28 -4.16 -16.40
C GLU A 123 -4.88 -4.64 -16.02
N GLU A 124 -3.95 -4.72 -16.97
CA GLU A 124 -2.56 -5.09 -16.74
C GLU A 124 -1.85 -4.09 -15.82
N GLN A 125 -2.12 -2.79 -15.98
CA GLN A 125 -1.55 -1.77 -15.10
C GLN A 125 -2.10 -1.83 -13.68
N LEU A 126 -3.38 -2.18 -13.51
CA LEU A 126 -4.01 -2.39 -12.21
C LEU A 126 -3.51 -3.66 -11.53
N HIS A 127 -3.34 -4.74 -12.30
CA HIS A 127 -2.68 -5.97 -11.85
C HIS A 127 -1.24 -5.67 -11.38
N HIS A 128 -0.51 -4.85 -12.13
CA HIS A 128 0.83 -4.42 -11.75
C HIS A 128 0.82 -3.60 -10.45
N ALA A 129 -0.08 -2.62 -10.33
CA ALA A 129 -0.26 -1.85 -9.10
C ALA A 129 -0.55 -2.76 -7.90
N TRP A 130 -1.50 -3.70 -8.06
CA TRP A 130 -1.81 -4.70 -7.04
C TRP A 130 -0.60 -5.52 -6.64
N LYS A 131 0.18 -6.04 -7.60
CA LYS A 131 1.40 -6.84 -7.32
C LYS A 131 2.42 -6.04 -6.52
N VAL A 132 2.62 -4.78 -6.88
CA VAL A 132 3.56 -3.88 -6.21
C VAL A 132 3.13 -3.59 -4.77
N PHE A 133 1.84 -3.29 -4.55
CA PHE A 133 1.28 -3.10 -3.21
C PHE A 133 1.28 -4.39 -2.37
N ALA A 134 0.94 -5.53 -2.95
CA ALA A 134 0.96 -6.83 -2.26
C ALA A 134 2.39 -7.22 -1.85
N ARG A 135 3.36 -6.99 -2.73
CA ARG A 135 4.78 -7.19 -2.40
C ARG A 135 5.24 -6.27 -1.28
N ALA A 136 4.84 -4.99 -1.32
CA ALA A 136 5.13 -4.03 -0.26
C ALA A 136 4.50 -4.45 1.07
N ALA A 137 3.24 -4.89 1.06
CA ALA A 137 2.52 -5.34 2.25
C ALA A 137 3.22 -6.54 2.91
N ASN A 138 3.62 -7.53 2.12
CA ASN A 138 4.38 -8.68 2.63
C ASN A 138 5.73 -8.27 3.22
N ALA A 139 6.50 -7.43 2.51
CA ALA A 139 7.80 -6.97 2.98
C ALA A 139 7.71 -6.08 4.22
N CYS A 140 6.64 -5.29 4.35
CA CYS A 140 6.36 -4.46 5.52
C CYS A 140 6.23 -5.32 6.78
N VAL A 141 5.43 -6.39 6.71
CA VAL A 141 5.22 -7.30 7.83
C VAL A 141 6.48 -8.15 8.10
N GLU A 142 7.15 -8.64 7.06
CA GLU A 142 8.34 -9.50 7.20
C GLU A 142 9.54 -8.76 7.81
N HIS A 143 9.76 -7.51 7.39
CA HIS A 143 10.92 -6.71 7.81
C HIS A 143 10.60 -5.70 8.92
N HIS A 144 9.34 -5.61 9.34
CA HIS A 144 8.87 -4.60 10.30
C HIS A 144 9.19 -3.16 9.85
N LEU A 145 8.96 -2.87 8.57
CA LEU A 145 9.20 -1.55 7.98
C LEU A 145 7.88 -0.93 7.54
N SER A 146 7.73 0.38 7.72
CA SER A 146 6.56 1.08 7.18
C SER A 146 6.65 1.26 5.67
N ILE A 147 5.52 1.12 4.98
CA ILE A 147 5.37 1.44 3.55
C ILE A 147 5.07 2.92 3.43
N HIS A 148 5.78 3.61 2.55
CA HIS A 148 5.56 5.02 2.23
C HIS A 148 5.24 5.13 0.75
N VAL A 149 4.07 5.68 0.48
CA VAL A 149 3.59 5.95 -0.87
C VAL A 149 4.13 7.30 -1.31
N VAL A 150 4.92 7.32 -2.37
CA VAL A 150 5.53 8.54 -2.92
C VAL A 150 4.99 8.71 -4.35
N SER A 151 3.94 9.54 -4.50
CA SER A 151 3.40 9.95 -5.80
C SER A 151 3.99 11.27 -6.27
#